data_AF-A0A6G0INS1-F1
#
_entry.id   AF-A0A6G0INS1-F1
#
_cell.length_a   1.000
_cell.length_b   1.000
_cell.length_c   1.000
_cell.angle_alpha   90.00
_cell.angle_beta   90.00
_cell.angle_gamma   90.00
#
_symmetry.space_group_name_H-M   'P 1'
#
loop_
_entity.id
_entity.type
_entity.pdbx_description
1 polymer ?
#
loop_
_entity_poly.entity_id
_entity_poly.type
_entity_poly.pdbx_seq_one_letter_code
_entity_poly.pdbx_strand_id
1 'polypeptide(L)'
;MDVANQLVAQGQFTVVKQPLGFIKILQWIFAIFAFSTCGSYSGMFKMSVECKERSESDLGIEVEFEYPFRLHQVYFDAPTCTGRNTERLFLVGDYSSSAEFFVTIAVFSFLYSMAALSVYCFILEKYRENNKGAQIDFVVTAVFAFMWLVSSCAWAKGLSDVKSATDPERVITFISACGESENRCNEVYDPKVSGLNTSVAFGFINLILWIGNLWFVFKETGWMAAFSGTYVPSQEKQPAPDSFGQAGYGQQDPYAGSQGGYQPEYGQQGGYNEDGGYSQGYEQQPTSYSNQM
;
A
#
# COMPACT_ATOMS: atom_id res chain seq x y z
N MET A 1 -27.31 20.72 6.60
CA MET A 1 -26.50 21.47 5.62
C MET A 1 -25.45 22.31 6.34
N ASP A 2 -25.80 23.02 7.42
CA ASP A 2 -24.87 23.93 8.12
C ASP A 2 -23.74 23.24 8.90
N VAL A 3 -23.97 22.05 9.46
CA VAL A 3 -22.92 21.29 10.17
C VAL A 3 -21.85 20.76 9.20
N ALA A 4 -22.27 20.28 8.03
CA ALA A 4 -21.34 19.84 6.98
C ALA A 4 -20.52 21.03 6.43
N ASN A 5 -21.17 22.19 6.25
CA ASN A 5 -20.50 23.41 5.80
C ASN A 5 -19.54 23.97 6.86
N GLN A 6 -19.85 23.87 8.16
CA GLN A 6 -18.94 24.24 9.26
C GLN A 6 -17.75 23.26 9.38
N LEU A 7 -17.97 21.96 9.21
CA LEU A 7 -16.91 20.95 9.18
C LEU A 7 -15.97 21.14 7.98
N VAL A 8 -16.51 21.43 6.80
CA VAL A 8 -15.74 21.76 5.59
C VAL A 8 -14.99 23.09 5.76
N ALA A 9 -15.56 24.07 6.46
CA ALA A 9 -14.90 25.35 6.72
C ALA A 9 -13.76 25.27 7.76
N GLN A 10 -13.78 24.28 8.66
CA GLN A 10 -12.69 24.00 9.61
C GLN A 10 -11.62 23.05 9.06
N GLY A 11 -11.94 22.25 8.02
CA GLY A 11 -11.01 21.32 7.43
C GLY A 11 -9.88 22.01 6.67
N GLN A 12 -8.64 21.90 7.14
CA GLN A 12 -7.48 22.33 6.37
C GLN A 12 -7.18 21.34 5.24
N PHE A 13 -7.89 21.45 4.11
CA PHE A 13 -7.64 20.63 2.91
C PHE A 13 -6.21 20.74 2.34
N THR A 14 -5.42 21.69 2.83
CA THR A 14 -3.97 21.78 2.58
C THR A 14 -3.24 20.50 3.04
N VAL A 15 -3.77 19.77 4.04
CA VAL A 15 -3.22 18.49 4.54
C VAL A 15 -3.38 17.37 3.51
N VAL A 16 -4.42 17.40 2.67
CA VAL A 16 -4.58 16.45 1.55
C VAL A 16 -3.50 16.64 0.48
N LYS A 17 -2.93 17.85 0.38
CA LYS A 17 -1.82 18.15 -0.53
C LYS A 17 -0.46 17.68 0.02
N GLN A 18 -0.40 17.27 1.28
CA GLN A 18 0.81 16.66 1.85
C GLN A 18 0.92 15.19 1.39
N PRO A 19 2.16 14.68 1.18
CA PRO A 19 2.36 13.33 0.67
C PRO A 19 1.72 12.24 1.54
N LEU A 20 1.66 12.43 2.86
CA LEU A 20 0.99 11.50 3.78
C LEU A 20 -0.53 11.42 3.53
N GLY A 21 -1.21 12.56 3.45
CA GLY A 21 -2.67 12.63 3.25
C GLY A 21 -3.09 12.05 1.90
N PHE A 22 -2.36 12.38 0.84
CA PHE A 22 -2.62 11.85 -0.50
C PHE A 22 -2.51 10.32 -0.56
N ILE A 23 -1.47 9.74 0.05
CA ILE A 23 -1.30 8.28 0.06
C ILE A 23 -2.43 7.59 0.83
N LYS A 24 -2.91 8.14 1.95
CA LYS A 24 -4.06 7.56 2.69
C LYS A 24 -5.34 7.54 1.85
N ILE A 25 -5.57 8.54 0.99
CA ILE A 25 -6.70 8.54 0.04
C ILE A 25 -6.54 7.42 -0.99
N LEU A 26 -5.33 7.22 -1.54
CA LEU A 26 -5.09 6.12 -2.46
C LEU A 26 -5.31 4.77 -1.80
N GLN A 27 -4.78 4.56 -0.58
CA GLN A 27 -5.02 3.34 0.19
C GLN A 27 -6.51 3.09 0.41
N TRP A 28 -7.27 4.14 0.71
CA TRP A 28 -8.72 4.05 0.89
C TRP A 28 -9.43 3.61 -0.39
N ILE A 29 -9.11 4.21 -1.54
CA ILE A 29 -9.72 3.88 -2.85
C ILE A 29 -9.35 2.47 -3.29
N PHE A 30 -8.07 2.11 -3.25
CA PHE A 30 -7.61 0.81 -3.70
C PHE A 30 -8.06 -0.32 -2.77
N ALA A 31 -8.26 -0.06 -1.48
CA ALA A 31 -8.89 -1.03 -0.57
C ALA A 31 -10.33 -1.34 -1.00
N ILE A 32 -11.12 -0.33 -1.44
CA ILE A 32 -12.47 -0.53 -1.99
C ILE A 32 -12.43 -1.42 -3.22
N PHE A 33 -11.52 -1.15 -4.15
CA PHE A 33 -11.40 -1.97 -5.34
C PHE A 33 -10.97 -3.40 -5.01
N ALA A 34 -10.08 -3.61 -4.04
CA ALA A 34 -9.68 -4.94 -3.62
C ALA A 34 -10.84 -5.77 -3.04
N PHE A 35 -11.56 -5.27 -2.04
CA PHE A 35 -12.65 -6.04 -1.43
C PHE A 35 -13.87 -6.16 -2.33
N SER A 36 -14.19 -5.14 -3.14
CA SER A 36 -15.36 -5.19 -4.01
C SER A 36 -15.13 -6.19 -5.15
N THR A 37 -13.99 -6.15 -5.83
CA THR A 37 -13.70 -7.07 -6.95
C THR A 37 -13.61 -8.54 -6.55
N CYS A 38 -13.16 -8.84 -5.32
CA CYS A 38 -13.14 -10.21 -4.78
C CYS A 38 -14.50 -10.61 -4.16
N GLY A 39 -15.06 -9.76 -3.31
CA GLY A 39 -16.25 -10.08 -2.50
C GLY A 39 -17.56 -10.07 -3.28
N SER A 40 -17.63 -9.40 -4.44
CA SER A 40 -18.81 -9.41 -5.31
C SER A 40 -18.63 -10.28 -6.56
N TYR A 41 -17.65 -11.17 -6.57
CA TYR A 41 -17.39 -11.99 -7.76
C TYR A 41 -18.36 -13.17 -7.86
N SER A 42 -18.94 -13.32 -9.05
CA SER A 42 -19.65 -14.52 -9.51
C SER A 42 -19.09 -14.92 -10.87
N GLY A 43 -18.78 -16.21 -11.00
CA GLY A 43 -18.23 -16.82 -12.20
C GLY A 43 -19.12 -17.97 -12.65
N MET A 44 -19.09 -18.26 -13.95
CA MET A 44 -19.81 -19.38 -14.53
C MET A 44 -18.97 -19.99 -15.65
N PHE A 45 -18.99 -21.31 -15.74
CA PHE A 45 -18.38 -22.06 -16.83
C PHE A 45 -19.37 -23.06 -17.40
N LYS A 46 -19.17 -23.42 -18.67
CA LYS A 46 -20.04 -24.37 -19.38
C LYS A 46 -19.23 -25.50 -19.98
N MET A 47 -19.79 -26.69 -19.90
CA MET A 47 -19.24 -27.90 -20.51
C MET A 47 -20.33 -28.66 -21.26
N SER A 48 -19.90 -29.54 -22.15
CA SER A 48 -20.78 -30.39 -22.95
C SER A 48 -20.35 -31.85 -22.85
N VAL A 49 -21.33 -32.74 -22.77
CA VAL A 49 -21.18 -34.19 -22.82
C VAL A 49 -22.06 -34.73 -23.95
N GLU A 50 -21.42 -35.09 -25.06
CA GLU A 50 -22.04 -35.78 -26.20
C GLU A 50 -21.85 -37.29 -26.04
N CYS A 51 -22.93 -37.98 -25.65
CA CYS A 51 -22.98 -39.43 -25.60
C CYS A 51 -23.06 -40.02 -27.02
N LYS A 52 -22.68 -41.30 -27.16
CA LYS A 52 -22.90 -42.07 -28.39
C LYS A 52 -24.36 -42.04 -28.85
N GLU A 53 -25.28 -42.20 -27.90
CA GLU A 53 -26.72 -42.01 -28.11
C GLU A 53 -27.09 -40.55 -27.83
N ARG A 54 -27.39 -39.80 -28.89
CA ARG A 54 -27.62 -38.34 -28.78
C ARG A 54 -28.82 -37.97 -27.92
N SER A 55 -29.76 -38.90 -27.72
CA SER A 55 -30.92 -38.67 -26.85
C SER A 55 -30.59 -38.67 -25.35
N GLU A 56 -29.37 -39.06 -24.98
CA GLU A 56 -28.84 -39.07 -23.61
C GLU A 56 -27.81 -37.95 -23.36
N SER A 57 -27.42 -37.21 -24.40
CA SER A 57 -26.44 -36.12 -24.33
C SER A 57 -26.97 -34.88 -23.62
N ASP A 58 -26.07 -34.17 -22.94
CA ASP A 58 -26.31 -32.82 -22.43
C ASP A 58 -25.18 -31.90 -22.89
N LEU A 59 -25.51 -30.93 -23.75
CA LEU A 59 -24.54 -30.04 -24.38
C LEU A 59 -24.40 -28.68 -23.66
N GLY A 60 -25.09 -28.49 -22.54
CA GLY A 60 -25.23 -27.18 -21.89
C GLY A 60 -25.20 -27.25 -20.37
N ILE A 61 -24.26 -28.00 -19.80
CA ILE A 61 -24.10 -28.08 -18.34
C ILE A 61 -23.45 -26.78 -17.87
N GLU A 62 -24.23 -25.95 -17.19
CA GLU A 62 -23.79 -24.66 -16.66
C GLU A 62 -23.50 -24.80 -15.17
N VAL A 63 -22.32 -24.36 -14.74
CA VAL A 63 -21.89 -24.41 -13.34
C VAL A 63 -21.49 -23.02 -12.89
N GLU A 64 -22.23 -22.50 -11.92
CA GLU A 64 -22.00 -21.18 -11.32
C GLU A 64 -21.27 -21.33 -9.98
N PHE A 65 -20.33 -20.43 -9.72
CA PHE A 65 -19.62 -20.36 -8.45
C PHE A 65 -19.35 -18.91 -8.07
N GLU A 66 -19.34 -18.63 -6.78
CA GLU A 66 -19.24 -17.26 -6.26
C GLU A 66 -18.37 -17.20 -5.01
N TYR A 67 -18.02 -15.98 -4.57
CA TYR A 67 -17.44 -15.75 -3.26
C TYR A 67 -18.37 -16.31 -2.16
N PRO A 68 -17.89 -17.05 -1.15
CA PRO A 68 -16.49 -17.22 -0.75
C PRO A 68 -15.81 -18.49 -1.31
N PHE A 69 -16.12 -18.94 -2.52
CA PHE A 69 -15.42 -20.05 -3.20
C PHE A 69 -15.44 -21.39 -2.43
N ARG A 70 -16.58 -21.74 -1.84
CA ARG A 70 -16.84 -23.05 -1.23
C ARG A 70 -17.25 -24.04 -2.32
N LEU A 71 -16.30 -24.38 -3.19
CA LEU A 71 -16.57 -25.19 -4.39
C LEU A 71 -17.17 -26.56 -4.05
N HIS A 72 -16.78 -27.18 -2.93
CA HIS A 72 -17.37 -28.44 -2.44
C HIS A 72 -18.89 -28.42 -2.22
N GLN A 73 -19.53 -27.25 -2.17
CA GLN A 73 -20.99 -27.11 -2.02
C GLN A 73 -21.70 -26.89 -3.36
N VAL A 74 -20.94 -26.55 -4.41
CA VAL A 74 -21.44 -26.36 -5.77
C VAL A 74 -21.53 -27.73 -6.43
N TYR A 75 -22.72 -28.07 -6.91
CA TYR A 75 -22.99 -29.31 -7.60
C TYR A 75 -23.56 -29.07 -8.99
N PHE A 76 -23.34 -30.03 -9.87
CA PHE A 76 -23.95 -30.09 -11.19
C PHE A 76 -24.35 -31.53 -11.50
N ASP A 77 -25.38 -31.68 -12.32
CA ASP A 77 -25.86 -32.98 -12.75
C ASP A 77 -25.31 -33.25 -14.17
N ALA A 78 -24.54 -34.34 -14.34
CA ALA A 78 -23.93 -34.74 -15.60
C ALA A 78 -24.56 -36.04 -16.12
N PRO A 79 -24.75 -36.21 -17.44
CA PRO A 79 -25.28 -37.45 -17.98
C PRO A 79 -24.25 -38.58 -17.87
N THR A 80 -24.71 -39.77 -17.49
CA THR A 80 -23.86 -40.97 -17.37
C THR A 80 -23.72 -41.75 -18.69
N CYS A 81 -24.42 -41.33 -19.75
CA CYS A 81 -24.51 -42.04 -21.04
C CYS A 81 -24.89 -43.54 -20.90
N THR A 82 -25.60 -43.89 -19.83
CA THR A 82 -26.13 -45.24 -19.56
C THR A 82 -27.62 -45.14 -19.27
N GLY A 83 -28.40 -44.88 -20.32
CA GLY A 83 -29.80 -44.50 -20.19
C GLY A 83 -29.94 -43.00 -19.88
N ARG A 84 -31.17 -42.57 -19.59
CA ARG A 84 -31.48 -41.18 -19.17
C ARG A 84 -31.08 -40.85 -17.71
N ASN A 85 -30.03 -41.49 -17.21
CA ASN A 85 -29.56 -41.29 -15.84
C ASN A 85 -28.50 -40.18 -15.78
N THR A 86 -28.63 -39.33 -14.78
CA THR A 86 -27.64 -38.30 -14.44
C THR A 86 -26.97 -38.61 -13.11
N GLU A 87 -25.70 -38.26 -12.99
CA GLU A 87 -24.94 -38.30 -11.75
C GLU A 87 -24.71 -36.89 -11.22
N ARG A 88 -24.80 -36.74 -9.90
CA ARG A 88 -24.52 -35.46 -9.25
C ARG A 88 -23.07 -35.41 -8.82
N LEU A 89 -22.33 -34.44 -9.37
CA LEU A 89 -20.93 -34.21 -9.06
C LEU A 89 -20.77 -32.89 -8.32
N PHE A 90 -19.81 -32.85 -7.39
CA PHE A 90 -19.47 -31.65 -6.62
C PHE A 90 -18.10 -31.15 -7.07
N LEU A 91 -17.91 -29.84 -7.12
CA LEU A 91 -16.58 -29.28 -7.37
C LEU A 91 -15.65 -29.57 -6.19
N VAL A 92 -14.35 -29.63 -6.45
CA VAL A 92 -13.37 -30.00 -5.43
C VAL A 92 -12.69 -28.75 -4.86
N GLY A 93 -12.73 -28.63 -3.52
CA GLY A 93 -11.94 -27.65 -2.78
C GLY A 93 -12.76 -26.68 -1.95
N ASP A 94 -12.10 -26.14 -0.94
CA ASP A 94 -12.59 -25.01 -0.15
C ASP A 94 -11.49 -23.94 -0.10
N TYR A 95 -11.71 -22.84 -0.80
CA TYR A 95 -10.76 -21.72 -0.89
C TYR A 95 -11.27 -20.47 -0.16
N SER A 96 -12.32 -20.62 0.65
CA SER A 96 -12.95 -19.53 1.39
C SER A 96 -12.02 -18.84 2.36
N SER A 97 -11.18 -19.59 3.07
CA SER A 97 -10.29 -19.02 4.07
C SER A 97 -9.33 -17.97 3.49
N SER A 98 -8.74 -18.24 2.32
CA SER A 98 -7.82 -17.29 1.66
C SER A 98 -8.54 -16.03 1.17
N ALA A 99 -9.73 -16.20 0.59
CA ALA A 99 -10.53 -15.08 0.07
C ALA A 99 -11.10 -14.22 1.20
N GLU A 100 -11.69 -14.84 2.22
CA GLU A 100 -12.25 -14.18 3.40
C GLU A 100 -11.16 -13.43 4.17
N PHE A 101 -9.96 -14.01 4.33
CA PHE A 101 -8.83 -13.32 4.94
C PHE A 101 -8.43 -12.06 4.14
N PHE A 102 -8.30 -12.16 2.82
CA PHE A 102 -8.00 -11.03 1.95
C PHE A 102 -9.04 -9.91 2.04
N VAL A 103 -10.33 -10.25 1.91
CA VAL A 103 -11.44 -9.30 2.00
C VAL A 103 -11.49 -8.64 3.37
N THR A 104 -11.24 -9.40 4.45
CA THR A 104 -11.24 -8.88 5.82
C THR A 104 -10.15 -7.83 6.02
N ILE A 105 -8.92 -8.11 5.57
CA ILE A 105 -7.82 -7.13 5.62
C ILE A 105 -8.16 -5.87 4.82
N ALA A 106 -8.76 -6.03 3.63
CA ALA A 106 -9.17 -4.90 2.80
C ALA A 106 -10.24 -4.03 3.47
N VAL A 107 -11.25 -4.63 4.13
CA VAL A 107 -12.29 -3.88 4.87
C VAL A 107 -11.71 -3.15 6.07
N PHE A 108 -10.85 -3.79 6.87
CA PHE A 108 -10.19 -3.12 8.01
C PHE A 108 -9.26 -1.99 7.56
N SER A 109 -8.51 -2.21 6.48
CA SER A 109 -7.67 -1.20 5.84
C SER A 109 -8.51 0.01 5.37
N PHE A 110 -9.68 -0.24 4.76
CA PHE A 110 -10.61 0.82 4.36
C PHE A 110 -11.12 1.63 5.56
N LEU A 111 -11.59 0.98 6.62
CA LEU A 111 -12.11 1.64 7.82
C LEU A 111 -11.02 2.45 8.52
N TYR A 112 -9.81 1.89 8.62
CA TYR A 112 -8.67 2.59 9.20
C TYR A 112 -8.31 3.84 8.40
N SER A 113 -8.17 3.73 7.08
CA SER A 113 -7.81 4.88 6.24
C SER A 113 -8.87 5.97 6.29
N MET A 114 -10.16 5.62 6.35
CA MET A 114 -11.25 6.58 6.56
C MET A 114 -11.14 7.29 7.92
N ALA A 115 -10.91 6.54 9.00
CA ALA A 115 -10.76 7.10 10.33
C ALA A 115 -9.51 8.00 10.43
N ALA A 116 -8.37 7.55 9.91
CA ALA A 116 -7.13 8.30 9.87
C ALA A 116 -7.29 9.60 9.07
N LEU A 117 -7.90 9.56 7.88
CA LEU A 117 -8.21 10.76 7.09
C LEU A 117 -9.11 11.74 7.85
N SER A 118 -10.12 11.24 8.57
CA SER A 118 -11.01 12.08 9.37
C SER A 118 -10.22 12.78 10.49
N VAL A 119 -9.36 12.06 11.21
CA VAL A 119 -8.50 12.63 12.25
C VAL A 119 -7.53 13.66 11.67
N TYR A 120 -6.92 13.37 10.51
CA TYR A 120 -6.01 14.30 9.83
C TYR A 120 -6.70 15.59 9.36
N CYS A 121 -7.96 15.53 8.93
CA CYS A 121 -8.72 16.70 8.49
C CYS A 121 -9.21 17.58 9.65
N PHE A 122 -9.55 17.00 10.81
CA PHE A 122 -10.22 17.73 11.91
C PHE A 122 -9.36 17.99 13.15
N ILE A 123 -8.27 17.24 13.38
CA ILE A 123 -7.51 17.24 14.65
C ILE A 123 -5.99 17.30 14.40
N LEU A 124 -5.54 18.05 13.38
CA LEU A 124 -4.11 18.10 13.01
C LEU A 124 -3.22 18.66 14.13
N GLU A 125 -3.65 19.75 14.76
CA GLU A 125 -2.84 20.47 15.77
C GLU A 125 -2.58 19.60 17.02
N LYS A 126 -3.61 18.91 17.51
CA LYS A 126 -3.51 18.03 18.70
C LYS A 126 -2.83 16.69 18.39
N TYR A 127 -2.89 16.22 17.14
CA TYR A 127 -2.23 14.98 16.71
C TYR A 127 -0.69 15.14 16.67
N ARG A 128 -0.21 16.34 16.38
CA ARG A 128 1.21 16.66 16.18
C ARG A 128 1.93 17.14 17.46
N GLU A 129 1.19 17.64 18.46
CA GLU A 129 1.74 18.21 19.70
C GLU A 129 2.62 17.27 20.54
N ASN A 130 2.60 15.95 20.34
CA ASN A 130 3.32 15.00 21.20
C ASN A 130 4.10 13.89 20.46
N ASN A 131 4.21 13.91 19.12
CA ASN A 131 4.77 12.82 18.30
C ASN A 131 4.14 11.41 18.49
N LYS A 132 3.27 11.21 19.48
CA LYS A 132 2.60 9.93 19.78
C LYS A 132 1.64 9.48 18.68
N GLY A 133 0.95 10.43 18.04
CA GLY A 133 0.06 10.14 16.91
C GLY A 133 0.83 9.48 15.77
N ALA A 134 1.93 10.10 15.34
CA ALA A 134 2.78 9.60 14.28
C ALA A 134 3.41 8.23 14.61
N GLN A 135 3.79 7.98 15.87
CA GLN A 135 4.27 6.66 16.31
C GLN A 135 3.19 5.57 16.21
N ILE A 136 1.95 5.88 16.60
CA ILE A 136 0.84 4.93 16.50
C ILE A 136 0.51 4.65 15.02
N ASP A 137 0.40 5.68 14.18
CA ASP A 137 0.15 5.49 12.74
C ASP A 137 1.28 4.72 12.06
N PHE A 138 2.53 4.90 12.49
CA PHE A 138 3.65 4.09 12.04
C PHE A 138 3.43 2.59 12.35
N VAL A 139 3.14 2.25 13.61
CA VAL A 139 2.95 0.84 14.02
C VAL A 139 1.76 0.22 13.30
N VAL A 140 0.64 0.93 13.22
CA VAL A 140 -0.56 0.43 12.54
C VAL A 140 -0.31 0.25 11.04
N THR A 141 0.37 1.21 10.41
CA THR A 141 0.75 1.11 8.98
C THR A 141 1.69 -0.08 8.75
N ALA A 142 2.58 -0.40 9.70
CA ALA A 142 3.48 -1.55 9.62
C ALA A 142 2.72 -2.88 9.67
N VAL A 143 1.76 -2.98 10.59
CA VAL A 143 0.89 -4.16 10.72
C VAL A 143 0.07 -4.36 9.45
N PHE A 144 -0.55 -3.30 8.92
CA PHE A 144 -1.33 -3.41 7.69
C PHE A 144 -0.48 -3.74 6.46
N ALA A 145 0.73 -3.18 6.34
CA ALA A 145 1.64 -3.55 5.26
C ALA A 145 1.96 -5.05 5.29
N PHE A 146 2.28 -5.60 6.47
CA PHE A 146 2.51 -7.04 6.64
C PHE A 146 1.25 -7.86 6.33
N MET A 147 0.08 -7.45 6.83
CA MET A 147 -1.18 -8.13 6.57
C MET A 147 -1.53 -8.14 5.07
N TRP A 148 -1.32 -7.02 4.35
CA TRP A 148 -1.51 -6.94 2.90
C TRP A 148 -0.57 -7.87 2.14
N LEU A 149 0.68 -8.03 2.59
CA LEU A 149 1.62 -8.97 1.98
C LEU A 149 1.10 -10.40 2.11
N VAL A 150 0.84 -10.84 3.35
CA VAL A 150 0.43 -12.22 3.61
C VAL A 150 -0.91 -12.54 2.96
N SER A 151 -1.88 -11.62 3.05
CA SER A 151 -3.22 -11.81 2.48
C SER A 151 -3.20 -11.80 0.95
N SER A 152 -2.42 -10.93 0.32
CA SER A 152 -2.31 -10.89 -1.15
C SER A 152 -1.60 -12.14 -1.69
N CYS A 153 -0.57 -12.62 -1.01
CA CYS A 153 0.09 -13.88 -1.38
C CYS A 153 -0.83 -15.09 -1.19
N ALA A 154 -1.54 -15.17 -0.07
CA ALA A 154 -2.50 -16.23 0.20
C ALA A 154 -3.62 -16.24 -0.84
N TRP A 155 -4.14 -15.05 -1.19
CA TRP A 155 -5.18 -14.93 -2.19
C TRP A 155 -4.68 -15.19 -3.61
N ALA A 156 -3.46 -14.77 -3.98
CA ALA A 156 -2.87 -15.11 -5.27
C ALA A 156 -2.77 -16.63 -5.47
N LYS A 157 -2.35 -17.36 -4.42
CA LYS A 157 -2.33 -18.83 -4.46
C LYS A 157 -3.75 -19.42 -4.50
N GLY A 158 -4.64 -18.95 -3.62
CA GLY A 158 -6.04 -19.40 -3.59
C GLY A 158 -6.75 -19.20 -4.93
N LEU A 159 -6.52 -18.07 -5.60
CA LEU A 159 -7.04 -17.82 -6.94
C LEU A 159 -6.51 -18.81 -7.97
N SER A 160 -5.22 -19.15 -7.91
CA SER A 160 -4.67 -20.19 -8.80
C SER A 160 -5.36 -21.53 -8.61
N ASP A 161 -5.69 -21.87 -7.37
CA ASP A 161 -6.38 -23.12 -7.06
C ASP A 161 -7.86 -23.08 -7.45
N VAL A 162 -8.54 -21.95 -7.27
CA VAL A 162 -9.91 -21.73 -7.77
C VAL A 162 -9.96 -21.91 -9.28
N LYS A 163 -9.07 -21.22 -10.02
CA LYS A 163 -8.98 -21.37 -11.49
C LYS A 163 -8.80 -22.82 -11.91
N SER A 164 -7.91 -23.52 -11.21
CA SER A 164 -7.64 -24.93 -11.48
C SER A 164 -8.80 -25.85 -11.12
N ALA A 165 -9.61 -25.52 -10.12
CA ALA A 165 -10.75 -26.32 -9.68
C ALA A 165 -12.02 -26.04 -10.50
N THR A 166 -12.10 -24.87 -11.14
CA THR A 166 -13.20 -24.43 -12.02
C THR A 166 -12.83 -24.51 -13.50
N ASP A 167 -11.73 -25.19 -13.83
CA ASP A 167 -11.26 -25.41 -15.19
C ASP A 167 -12.13 -26.49 -15.85
N PRO A 168 -12.92 -26.17 -16.89
CA PRO A 168 -13.81 -27.14 -17.52
C PRO A 168 -13.07 -28.39 -18.01
N GLU A 169 -11.86 -28.25 -18.56
CA GLU A 169 -11.05 -29.38 -19.05
C GLU A 169 -10.74 -30.36 -17.93
N ARG A 170 -10.43 -29.87 -16.73
CA ARG A 170 -10.19 -30.71 -15.56
C ARG A 170 -11.47 -31.26 -14.98
N VAL A 171 -12.52 -30.45 -14.90
CA VAL A 171 -13.80 -30.87 -14.30
C VAL A 171 -14.43 -32.01 -15.11
N ILE A 172 -14.31 -31.95 -16.44
CA ILE A 172 -14.77 -32.99 -17.37
C ILE A 172 -14.14 -34.36 -17.04
N THR A 173 -12.88 -34.41 -16.58
CA THR A 173 -12.21 -35.68 -16.23
C THR A 173 -12.82 -36.39 -15.02
N PHE A 174 -13.63 -35.72 -14.20
CA PHE A 174 -14.35 -36.33 -13.09
C PHE A 174 -15.68 -36.97 -13.50
N ILE A 175 -16.19 -36.65 -14.70
CA ILE A 175 -17.44 -37.22 -15.22
C ILE A 175 -17.18 -38.63 -15.71
N SER A 176 -17.93 -39.61 -15.20
CA SER A 176 -17.74 -41.02 -15.55
C SER A 176 -17.91 -41.28 -17.06
N ALA A 177 -18.88 -40.61 -17.68
CA ALA A 177 -19.16 -40.70 -19.11
C ALA A 177 -17.99 -40.27 -20.01
N CYS A 178 -17.13 -39.37 -19.54
CA CYS A 178 -16.01 -38.84 -20.33
C CYS A 178 -14.77 -39.75 -20.31
N GLY A 179 -14.78 -40.80 -19.48
CA GLY A 179 -13.74 -41.84 -19.51
C GLY A 179 -13.89 -42.84 -20.66
N GLU A 180 -15.07 -42.90 -21.28
CA GLU A 180 -15.38 -43.83 -22.37
C GLU A 180 -15.07 -43.21 -23.73
N SER A 181 -14.30 -43.92 -24.58
CA SER A 181 -13.87 -43.41 -25.89
C SER A 181 -15.00 -43.17 -26.91
N GLU A 182 -16.18 -43.73 -26.65
CA GLU A 182 -17.35 -43.54 -27.52
C GLU A 182 -18.08 -42.21 -27.27
N ASN A 183 -17.84 -41.57 -26.12
CA ASN A 183 -18.43 -40.29 -25.75
C ASN A 183 -17.45 -39.14 -26.00
N ARG A 184 -17.96 -37.95 -26.29
CA ARG A 184 -17.16 -36.73 -26.49
C ARG A 184 -17.55 -35.70 -25.45
N CYS A 185 -16.56 -35.22 -24.69
CA CYS A 185 -16.76 -34.15 -23.74
C CYS A 185 -15.87 -32.96 -24.14
N ASN A 186 -16.46 -31.77 -24.17
CA ASN A 186 -15.74 -30.56 -24.56
C ASN A 186 -16.06 -29.41 -23.62
N GLU A 187 -15.07 -28.56 -23.35
CA GLU A 187 -15.27 -27.25 -22.78
C GLU A 187 -16.04 -26.35 -23.77
N VAL A 188 -17.06 -25.65 -23.27
CA VAL A 188 -17.87 -24.73 -24.09
C VAL A 188 -17.56 -23.29 -23.74
N TYR A 189 -17.40 -23.00 -22.45
CA TYR A 189 -17.18 -21.64 -21.97
C TYR A 189 -16.34 -21.62 -20.69
N ASP A 190 -15.25 -20.88 -20.73
CA ASP A 190 -14.38 -20.66 -19.58
C ASP A 190 -14.90 -19.57 -18.63
N PRO A 191 -14.63 -19.71 -17.33
CA PRO A 191 -14.99 -18.68 -16.36
C PRO A 191 -14.18 -17.40 -16.59
N LYS A 192 -14.87 -16.26 -16.61
CA LYS A 192 -14.22 -14.93 -16.71
C LYS A 192 -13.54 -14.58 -15.39
N VAL A 193 -12.26 -14.88 -15.25
CA VAL A 193 -11.46 -14.65 -14.03
C VAL A 193 -10.80 -13.27 -13.93
N SER A 194 -11.12 -12.36 -14.85
CA SER A 194 -10.51 -11.02 -14.91
C SER A 194 -10.72 -10.21 -13.63
N GLY A 195 -11.93 -10.26 -13.04
CA GLY A 195 -12.23 -9.59 -11.77
C GLY A 195 -11.34 -10.09 -10.63
N LEU A 196 -11.16 -11.41 -10.52
CA LEU A 196 -10.31 -12.01 -9.51
C LEU A 196 -8.82 -11.68 -9.70
N ASN A 197 -8.31 -11.72 -10.94
CA ASN A 197 -6.94 -11.29 -11.24
C ASN A 197 -6.71 -9.83 -10.85
N THR A 198 -7.68 -8.98 -11.14
CA THR A 198 -7.63 -7.56 -10.79
C THR A 198 -7.64 -7.38 -9.27
N SER A 199 -8.41 -8.18 -8.53
CA SER A 199 -8.41 -8.14 -7.06
C SER A 199 -7.02 -8.43 -6.45
N VAL A 200 -6.29 -9.43 -7.00
CA VAL A 200 -4.92 -9.74 -6.57
C VAL A 200 -3.97 -8.59 -6.89
N ALA A 201 -4.09 -7.97 -8.07
CA ALA A 201 -3.31 -6.79 -8.42
C ALA A 201 -3.57 -5.62 -7.47
N PHE A 202 -4.84 -5.35 -7.12
CA PHE A 202 -5.18 -4.33 -6.13
C PHE A 202 -4.65 -4.65 -4.73
N GLY A 203 -4.55 -5.92 -4.36
CA GLY A 203 -3.87 -6.36 -3.14
C GLY A 203 -2.41 -5.94 -3.09
N PHE A 204 -1.66 -6.25 -4.14
CA PHE A 204 -0.24 -5.84 -4.23
C PHE A 204 -0.05 -4.33 -4.38
N ILE A 205 -0.95 -3.62 -5.06
CA ILE A 205 -0.94 -2.15 -5.11
C ILE A 205 -1.13 -1.58 -3.71
N ASN A 206 -2.08 -2.10 -2.92
CA ASN A 206 -2.22 -1.69 -1.52
C ASN A 206 -0.95 -1.96 -0.74
N LEU A 207 -0.35 -3.15 -0.85
CA LEU A 207 0.93 -3.44 -0.20
C LEU A 207 1.98 -2.36 -0.48
N ILE A 208 2.16 -1.98 -1.75
CA ILE A 208 3.12 -0.93 -2.15
C ILE A 208 2.75 0.42 -1.53
N LEU A 209 1.47 0.78 -1.51
CA LEU A 209 1.00 2.03 -0.89
C LEU A 209 1.22 2.05 0.63
N TRP A 210 1.01 0.93 1.31
CA TRP A 210 1.23 0.79 2.76
C TRP A 210 2.72 0.82 3.11
N ILE A 211 3.57 0.15 2.33
CA ILE A 211 5.04 0.25 2.47
C ILE A 211 5.55 1.66 2.15
N GLY A 212 5.03 2.29 1.08
CA GLY A 212 5.36 3.66 0.73
C GLY A 212 4.99 4.64 1.84
N ASN A 213 3.82 4.45 2.46
CA ASN A 213 3.40 5.26 3.61
C ASN A 213 4.34 5.08 4.80
N LEU A 214 4.77 3.84 5.11
CA LEU A 214 5.78 3.58 6.15
C LEU A 214 7.07 4.33 5.91
N TRP A 215 7.57 4.36 4.67
CA TRP A 215 8.78 5.08 4.33
C TRP A 215 8.66 6.58 4.62
N PHE A 216 7.55 7.21 4.25
CA PHE A 216 7.31 8.62 4.53
C PHE A 216 7.18 8.90 6.03
N VAL A 217 6.40 8.08 6.76
CA VAL A 217 6.24 8.22 8.21
C VAL A 217 7.56 7.99 8.94
N PHE A 218 8.38 7.03 8.50
CA PHE A 218 9.71 6.76 9.07
C PHE A 218 10.66 7.94 8.91
N LYS A 219 10.64 8.60 7.74
CA LYS A 219 11.44 9.81 7.49
C LYS A 219 10.99 11.01 8.34
N GLU A 220 9.68 11.15 8.57
CA GLU A 220 9.13 12.26 9.37
C GLU A 220 9.24 12.05 10.89
N THR A 221 9.12 10.81 11.37
CA THR A 221 9.21 10.48 12.81
C THR A 221 10.64 10.45 13.36
N GLY A 222 11.65 10.51 12.48
CA GLY A 222 13.06 10.67 12.89
C GLY A 222 13.59 9.52 13.74
N TRP A 223 13.07 8.30 13.61
CA TRP A 223 13.50 7.16 14.44
C TRP A 223 15.00 6.85 14.38
N MET A 224 15.69 7.26 13.31
CA MET A 224 17.15 7.23 13.24
C MET A 224 17.80 8.10 14.33
N ALA A 225 17.23 9.25 14.68
CA ALA A 225 17.71 10.11 15.77
C ALA A 225 17.49 9.49 17.17
N ALA A 226 16.43 8.66 17.32
CA ALA A 226 16.17 7.91 18.55
C ALA A 226 17.12 6.71 18.70
N PHE A 227 17.51 6.05 17.60
CA PHE A 227 18.50 4.97 17.60
C PHE A 227 19.96 5.47 17.59
N SER A 228 20.24 6.67 17.07
CA SER A 228 21.58 7.28 17.02
C SER A 228 21.86 8.28 18.15
N GLY A 229 20.93 8.47 19.09
CA GLY A 229 21.10 9.37 20.24
C GLY A 229 21.29 10.85 19.89
N THR A 230 20.95 11.29 18.68
CA THR A 230 21.17 12.68 18.24
C THR A 230 19.83 13.33 17.90
N TYR A 231 19.13 13.83 18.91
CA TYR A 231 17.92 14.62 18.70
C TYR A 231 18.32 15.98 18.10
N VAL A 232 18.07 16.20 16.81
CA VAL A 232 18.05 17.54 16.21
C VAL A 232 16.60 17.84 15.85
N PRO A 233 15.90 18.72 16.60
CA PRO A 233 14.57 19.15 16.21
C PRO A 233 14.66 19.82 14.84
N SER A 234 13.81 19.43 13.89
CA SER A 234 13.62 20.17 12.65
C SER A 234 13.32 21.63 12.99
N GLN A 235 14.21 22.55 12.62
CA GLN A 235 13.96 23.98 12.78
C GLN A 235 12.66 24.34 12.05
N GLU A 236 11.69 24.87 12.79
CA GLU A 236 10.65 25.70 12.20
C GLU A 236 11.33 26.78 11.37
N LYS A 237 10.98 26.84 10.09
CA LYS A 237 11.41 27.89 9.19
C LYS A 237 10.87 29.21 9.76
N GLN A 238 11.78 30.05 10.29
CA GLN A 238 11.43 31.38 10.79
C GLN A 238 10.65 32.15 9.72
N PRO A 239 9.56 32.85 10.10
CA PRO A 239 8.85 33.72 9.17
C PRO A 239 9.80 34.81 8.66
N ALA A 240 9.71 35.13 7.37
CA ALA A 240 10.43 36.25 6.78
C ALA A 240 10.00 37.56 7.47
N PRO A 241 10.91 38.51 7.74
CA PRO A 241 10.56 39.75 8.41
C PRO A 241 9.69 40.63 7.49
N ASP A 242 8.51 40.99 7.99
CA ASP A 242 7.60 41.97 7.40
C ASP A 242 8.22 43.38 7.52
N SER A 243 8.63 43.97 6.39
CA SER A 243 9.00 45.38 6.30
C SER A 243 7.83 46.17 5.72
N PHE A 244 6.90 46.66 6.55
CA PHE A 244 6.08 47.84 6.24
C PHE A 244 5.51 48.47 7.52
N GLY A 245 5.91 49.72 7.80
CA GLY A 245 5.37 50.56 8.87
C GLY A 245 6.00 51.96 8.84
N GLN A 246 5.16 53.00 8.83
CA GLN A 246 5.38 54.33 8.28
C GLN A 246 5.39 55.45 9.34
N ALA A 247 5.95 56.62 8.97
CA ALA A 247 5.86 57.98 9.55
C ALA A 247 6.87 58.34 10.68
N GLY A 248 7.50 59.53 10.74
CA GLY A 248 7.42 60.76 9.96
C GLY A 248 8.45 61.82 10.42
N TYR A 249 8.87 62.66 9.46
CA TYR A 249 9.51 64.00 9.45
C TYR A 249 10.29 64.58 10.65
N GLY A 250 11.55 65.00 10.39
CA GLY A 250 12.23 66.03 11.21
C GLY A 250 13.76 66.23 11.09
N GLN A 251 14.30 66.46 9.88
CA GLN A 251 15.38 67.43 9.56
C GLN A 251 16.88 67.25 9.98
N GLN A 252 17.72 67.22 8.91
CA GLN A 252 19.09 67.73 8.70
C GLN A 252 20.36 66.90 9.03
N ASP A 253 20.94 66.34 7.95
CA ASP A 253 22.38 66.14 7.70
C ASP A 253 23.11 67.49 7.47
N PRO A 254 24.46 67.62 7.51
CA PRO A 254 25.45 66.58 7.14
C PRO A 254 26.80 66.58 7.92
N TYR A 255 27.30 65.44 8.37
CA TYR A 255 28.75 65.12 8.37
C TYR A 255 28.98 63.60 8.42
N ALA A 256 29.25 63.07 7.23
CA ALA A 256 30.20 61.99 6.86
C ALA A 256 30.40 60.73 7.73
N GLY A 257 30.22 59.58 7.05
CA GLY A 257 31.00 58.34 7.20
C GLY A 257 30.36 57.29 8.12
N SER A 258 30.24 56.01 7.76
CA SER A 258 30.91 55.24 6.71
C SER A 258 30.29 53.83 6.62
N GLN A 259 30.14 53.37 5.37
CA GLN A 259 30.30 52.00 4.82
C GLN A 259 29.85 50.75 5.59
N GLY A 260 29.16 49.88 4.85
CA GLY A 260 29.16 48.44 5.06
C GLY A 260 28.61 47.69 3.84
N GLY A 261 29.49 47.23 2.96
CA GLY A 261 29.14 46.29 1.89
C GLY A 261 30.40 45.61 1.35
N TYR A 262 30.47 44.28 1.45
CA TYR A 262 30.66 43.33 0.34
C TYR A 262 30.91 41.91 0.87
N GLN A 263 30.54 40.94 0.03
CA GLN A 263 30.46 39.49 0.19
C GLN A 263 31.83 38.81 -0.18
N PRO A 264 31.94 37.46 -0.36
CA PRO A 264 32.86 36.57 0.37
C PRO A 264 34.01 35.99 -0.49
N GLU A 265 35.02 35.32 0.10
CA GLU A 265 35.94 34.47 -0.69
C GLU A 265 36.57 33.34 0.17
N TYR A 266 36.81 32.20 -0.50
CA TYR A 266 37.34 30.92 -0.04
C TYR A 266 38.86 30.94 0.22
N GLY A 267 39.32 30.09 1.16
CA GLY A 267 40.54 29.29 0.98
C GLY A 267 41.84 29.75 1.67
N GLN A 268 42.58 28.73 2.12
CA GLN A 268 44.05 28.61 2.16
C GLN A 268 44.89 29.43 3.16
N GLN A 269 45.36 28.70 4.18
CA GLN A 269 46.77 28.45 4.52
C GLN A 269 47.80 29.60 4.48
N GLY A 270 48.33 29.93 5.67
CA GLY A 270 49.75 30.23 5.89
C GLY A 270 50.14 31.71 5.98
N GLY A 271 50.97 32.05 6.98
CA GLY A 271 51.81 33.26 6.95
C GLY A 271 51.98 33.98 8.28
N TYR A 272 53.20 33.90 8.81
CA TYR A 272 53.76 34.49 10.04
C TYR A 272 53.76 36.03 10.13
N ASN A 273 53.54 36.57 11.34
CA ASN A 273 54.47 37.38 12.17
C ASN A 273 53.65 38.08 13.28
N GLU A 274 53.90 37.92 14.59
CA GLU A 274 55.06 38.30 15.43
C GLU A 274 54.58 39.40 16.40
N ASP A 275 54.33 39.07 17.68
CA ASP A 275 54.89 39.80 18.84
C ASP A 275 54.61 39.11 20.20
N GLY A 276 55.67 38.97 21.00
CA GLY A 276 55.74 39.07 22.47
C GLY A 276 55.01 38.09 23.40
N GLY A 277 55.71 37.09 23.96
CA GLY A 277 55.22 36.36 25.16
C GLY A 277 56.09 35.22 25.70
N TYR A 278 57.17 35.56 26.40
CA TYR A 278 58.06 34.78 27.28
C TYR A 278 57.80 33.28 27.63
N SER A 279 58.80 32.45 27.31
CA SER A 279 59.56 31.49 28.15
C SER A 279 58.86 30.32 28.89
N GLN A 280 59.13 29.08 28.44
CA GLN A 280 59.85 28.04 29.24
C GLN A 280 60.16 26.81 28.34
N GLY A 281 61.39 26.32 28.40
CA GLY A 281 61.94 25.29 27.52
C GLY A 281 62.14 23.90 28.15
N TYR A 282 62.86 23.07 27.36
CA TYR A 282 63.29 21.67 27.56
C TYR A 282 62.22 20.61 27.18
N GLU A 283 62.41 19.60 26.32
CA GLU A 283 63.60 19.07 25.64
C GLU A 283 63.20 18.08 24.50
N GLN A 284 64.01 18.08 23.42
CA GLN A 284 64.38 17.00 22.47
C GLN A 284 63.35 16.23 21.59
N GLN A 285 63.55 16.44 20.28
CA GLN A 285 63.19 15.70 19.04
C GLN A 285 64.04 14.39 18.88
N PRO A 286 64.01 13.60 17.76
CA PRO A 286 63.14 13.60 16.55
C PRO A 286 62.76 12.19 15.93
N THR A 287 61.87 12.20 14.91
CA THR A 287 61.86 11.33 13.68
C THR A 287 61.63 9.81 13.82
N SER A 288 61.13 9.01 12.87
CA SER A 288 60.93 9.10 11.40
C SER A 288 59.92 8.01 10.95
N TYR A 289 59.28 8.27 9.81
CA TYR A 289 58.48 7.34 9.00
C TYR A 289 59.17 6.02 8.66
N SER A 290 58.37 4.96 8.48
CA SER A 290 58.60 3.91 7.46
C SER A 290 57.28 3.21 7.12
N ASN A 291 56.86 3.34 5.86
CA ASN A 291 55.92 2.44 5.22
C ASN A 291 56.56 1.07 5.07
N GLN A 292 55.80 -0.02 5.23
CA GLN A 292 56.02 -1.26 4.50
C GLN A 292 54.76 -2.15 4.53
N MET A 293 54.29 -2.47 3.31
CA MET A 293 53.58 -3.67 2.83
C MET A 293 52.44 -4.27 3.66
#